data_AF-A0A0Q5BJZ6-F1
#
_entry.id   AF-A0A0Q5BJZ6-F1
#
_cell.length_a   1.000
_cell.length_b   1.000
_cell.length_c   1.000
_cell.angle_alpha   90.00
_cell.angle_beta   90.00
_cell.angle_gamma   90.00
#
_symmetry.space_group_name_H-M   'P 1'
#
loop_
_entity.id
_entity.type
_entity.pdbx_description
1 polymer ?
#
loop_
_entity_poly.entity_id
_entity_poly.type
_entity_poly.pdbx_seq_one_letter_code
_entity_poly.pdbx_strand_id
1 'polypeptide(L)'
;MRNTTFTPSTTGSAASAASRPRPPHRGRRLLIAGVACGALALGPIAATPAVAAPAAATSTAQVAAAAWSVVAEGENSANARTVQHLLTAAGHPVDADGVFGPATAEAVRAFQSERGLSSDGIVGEQTWSALITTLSSGDSGEAVTALQVQLNKTGAGLTVDGSFGPATASAVEAFQSEAGLSVDGVAGPQTWQSLVGSGSGTTPDPGQPGETFASLSEEQLANVRTIIAEGKTAGVPEYGWVIAIATAMQESRLRNLEGGDRDSVGLFQQRPSTGWGDAADLVDPVFASRAFYGAANSPTGSTGLTDVPGWESMSVTEAAQTVQVSAYPDAYAKWETLAREAVESEG
;
A
#
# COMPACT_ATOMS: atom_id res chain seq x y z
N MET A 1 56.59 -23.23 5.57
CA MET A 1 56.93 -23.72 6.93
C MET A 1 55.69 -23.59 7.80
N ARG A 2 55.20 -24.72 8.35
CA ARG A 2 54.30 -24.92 9.52
C ARG A 2 52.96 -24.15 9.51
N ASN A 3 51.80 -24.76 9.23
CA ASN A 3 51.05 -25.84 9.91
C ASN A 3 50.46 -25.42 11.28
N THR A 4 49.13 -25.28 11.34
CA THR A 4 48.32 -25.62 12.54
C THR A 4 46.85 -25.83 12.18
N THR A 5 46.49 -27.10 12.19
CA THR A 5 45.16 -27.72 12.29
C THR A 5 44.43 -27.35 13.58
N PHE A 6 43.11 -27.19 13.52
CA PHE A 6 42.22 -27.27 14.68
C PHE A 6 41.05 -28.20 14.39
N THR A 7 41.03 -29.33 15.09
CA THR A 7 39.88 -30.22 15.29
C THR A 7 39.43 -30.09 16.74
N PRO A 8 38.15 -30.35 17.05
CA PRO A 8 37.90 -31.39 18.05
C PRO A 8 36.79 -32.36 17.69
N SER A 9 36.93 -33.55 18.26
CA SER A 9 36.16 -34.77 18.07
C SER A 9 35.26 -35.06 19.28
N THR A 10 34.01 -35.47 19.01
CA THR A 10 33.22 -36.56 19.63
C THR A 10 32.83 -36.53 21.13
N THR A 11 31.53 -36.66 21.46
CA THR A 11 30.89 -37.91 22.01
C THR A 11 29.50 -37.71 22.67
N GLY A 12 28.59 -38.66 22.38
CA GLY A 12 27.47 -39.16 23.22
C GLY A 12 26.15 -38.37 23.20
N SER A 13 24.96 -38.96 23.27
CA SER A 13 24.52 -40.34 23.48
C SER A 13 23.04 -40.48 23.05
N ALA A 14 22.67 -41.68 22.61
CA ALA A 14 21.33 -42.08 22.19
C ALA A 14 20.29 -42.11 23.34
N ALA A 15 19.01 -41.92 22.99
CA ALA A 15 17.90 -42.65 23.61
C ALA A 15 16.66 -42.65 22.70
N SER A 16 16.26 -43.88 22.38
CA SER A 16 15.07 -44.30 21.64
C SER A 16 13.83 -44.27 22.53
N ALA A 17 12.66 -43.90 21.99
CA ALA A 17 11.37 -44.20 22.61
C ALA A 17 10.32 -44.55 21.55
N ALA A 18 9.64 -45.65 21.83
CA ALA A 18 8.91 -46.50 20.92
C ALA A 18 7.45 -46.08 20.67
N SER A 19 6.89 -46.64 19.58
CA SER A 19 5.52 -46.51 19.11
C SER A 19 4.47 -47.32 19.90
N ARG A 20 3.18 -46.93 19.68
CA ARG A 20 1.88 -47.68 19.71
C ARG A 20 1.00 -47.51 20.96
N PRO A 21 -0.33 -47.82 20.91
CA PRO A 21 -1.35 -47.58 19.86
C PRO A 21 -2.71 -47.04 20.41
N ARG A 22 -3.64 -46.66 19.51
CA ARG A 22 -5.08 -46.35 19.77
C ARG A 22 -5.91 -47.58 20.17
N PRO A 23 -7.04 -47.38 20.87
CA PRO A 23 -8.26 -48.16 20.60
C PRO A 23 -9.53 -47.29 20.38
N PRO A 24 -10.62 -47.89 19.84
CA PRO A 24 -11.78 -47.16 19.32
C PRO A 24 -13.00 -47.19 20.25
N HIS A 25 -13.89 -46.20 20.15
CA HIS A 25 -15.26 -46.33 20.69
C HIS A 25 -16.34 -46.19 19.63
N ARG A 26 -17.12 -47.28 19.59
CA ARG A 26 -18.30 -47.56 18.77
C ARG A 26 -19.45 -46.62 19.08
N GLY A 27 -20.28 -46.36 18.07
CA GLY A 27 -21.56 -45.69 18.22
C GLY A 27 -22.60 -46.50 19.00
N ARG A 28 -23.69 -45.82 19.39
CA ARG A 28 -24.98 -46.46 19.68
C ARG A 28 -26.13 -45.53 19.31
N ARG A 29 -27.06 -46.13 18.57
CA ARG A 29 -28.33 -45.60 18.08
C ARG A 29 -29.39 -45.51 19.20
N LEU A 30 -30.23 -44.48 19.07
CA LEU A 30 -31.71 -44.41 19.12
C LEU A 30 -32.53 -45.47 19.90
N LEU A 31 -33.53 -45.00 20.68
CA LEU A 31 -34.85 -45.60 21.02
C LEU A 31 -35.64 -44.51 21.80
N ILE A 32 -36.63 -43.77 21.26
CA ILE A 32 -38.07 -44.06 21.02
C ILE A 32 -38.85 -44.59 22.25
N ALA A 33 -39.89 -43.83 22.66
CA ALA A 33 -41.30 -44.24 22.92
C ALA A 33 -41.91 -43.84 24.28
N GLY A 34 -43.16 -43.35 24.24
CA GLY A 34 -44.09 -43.22 25.38
C GLY A 34 -45.07 -42.03 25.27
N VAL A 35 -46.10 -42.09 24.40
CA VAL A 35 -47.52 -42.48 24.69
C VAL A 35 -48.27 -41.41 25.52
N ALA A 36 -49.12 -40.58 24.89
CA ALA A 36 -50.60 -40.64 24.79
C ALA A 36 -51.32 -40.07 26.06
N CYS A 37 -52.53 -39.52 26.10
CA CYS A 37 -53.68 -39.33 25.20
C CYS A 37 -54.61 -38.31 25.93
N GLY A 38 -55.46 -37.53 25.24
CA GLY A 38 -56.49 -36.74 25.93
C GLY A 38 -57.12 -35.64 25.08
N ALA A 39 -58.20 -35.96 24.37
CA ALA A 39 -59.03 -35.04 23.61
C ALA A 39 -59.95 -34.20 24.52
N LEU A 40 -60.25 -32.95 24.14
CA LEU A 40 -61.52 -32.26 24.35
C LEU A 40 -61.57 -30.97 23.48
N ALA A 41 -62.75 -30.61 23.01
CA ALA A 41 -62.99 -29.77 21.85
C ALA A 41 -63.50 -28.35 22.18
N LEU A 42 -63.46 -27.50 21.13
CA LEU A 42 -64.28 -26.31 20.80
C LEU A 42 -63.94 -24.92 21.40
N GLY A 43 -63.60 -24.00 20.49
CA GLY A 43 -63.75 -22.55 20.63
C GLY A 43 -62.77 -21.75 19.75
N PRO A 44 -63.20 -20.91 18.79
CA PRO A 44 -62.29 -20.06 18.04
C PRO A 44 -62.00 -18.81 18.89
N ILE A 45 -60.76 -18.68 19.34
CA ILE A 45 -60.28 -17.47 20.01
C ILE A 45 -59.19 -16.85 19.15
N ALA A 46 -59.36 -15.54 18.96
CA ALA A 46 -58.64 -14.63 18.11
C ALA A 46 -57.13 -14.89 17.97
N ALA A 47 -56.65 -14.76 16.74
CA ALA A 47 -55.24 -14.63 16.41
C ALA A 47 -54.63 -13.45 17.20
N THR A 48 -53.79 -13.77 18.18
CA THR A 48 -52.80 -12.84 18.67
C THR A 48 -51.68 -12.73 17.62
N PRO A 49 -51.23 -11.53 17.23
CA PRO A 49 -50.00 -11.44 16.48
C PRO A 49 -48.88 -11.92 17.41
N ALA A 50 -48.17 -12.96 16.98
CA ALA A 50 -46.94 -13.38 17.62
C ALA A 50 -45.99 -12.17 17.62
N VAL A 51 -45.68 -11.67 18.82
CA VAL A 51 -44.57 -10.74 19.01
C VAL A 51 -43.33 -11.49 18.57
N ALA A 52 -42.82 -11.12 17.39
CA ALA A 52 -41.56 -11.60 16.88
C ALA A 52 -40.51 -11.34 17.96
N ALA A 53 -39.90 -12.43 18.45
CA ALA A 53 -38.65 -12.34 19.19
C ALA A 53 -37.69 -11.45 18.39
N PRO A 54 -36.91 -10.57 19.03
CA PRO A 54 -35.92 -9.80 18.29
C PRO A 54 -35.00 -10.82 17.63
N ALA A 55 -35.03 -10.86 16.29
CA ALA A 55 -34.03 -11.56 15.51
C ALA A 55 -32.69 -11.09 16.06
N ALA A 56 -31.95 -12.03 16.67
CA ALA A 56 -30.59 -11.79 17.09
C ALA A 56 -29.89 -11.16 15.90
N ALA A 57 -29.53 -9.87 16.06
CA ALA A 57 -28.76 -9.13 15.08
C ALA A 57 -27.53 -9.99 14.84
N THR A 58 -27.51 -10.67 13.71
CA THR A 58 -26.32 -11.35 13.24
C THR A 58 -25.40 -10.20 12.93
N SER A 59 -24.47 -9.95 13.85
CA SER A 59 -23.37 -9.02 13.63
C SER A 59 -22.61 -9.57 12.44
N THR A 60 -22.95 -9.11 11.24
CA THR A 60 -22.07 -9.17 10.09
C THR A 60 -20.95 -8.18 10.41
N ALA A 61 -20.05 -8.59 11.30
CA ALA A 61 -18.70 -8.07 11.34
C ALA A 61 -18.10 -8.44 9.99
N GLN A 62 -18.36 -7.60 9.00
CA GLN A 62 -17.64 -7.56 7.76
C GLN A 62 -16.18 -7.39 8.17
N VAL A 63 -15.40 -8.46 8.03
CA VAL A 63 -13.97 -8.47 8.31
C VAL A 63 -13.42 -7.30 7.51
N ALA A 64 -12.90 -6.28 8.20
CA ALA A 64 -12.27 -5.15 7.55
C ALA A 64 -11.18 -5.73 6.65
N ALA A 65 -11.35 -5.58 5.34
CA ALA A 65 -10.37 -6.06 4.38
C ALA A 65 -9.03 -5.41 4.76
N ALA A 66 -7.98 -6.23 4.87
CA ALA A 66 -6.64 -5.72 5.12
C ALA A 66 -6.33 -4.63 4.09
N ALA A 67 -5.80 -3.48 4.49
CA ALA A 67 -5.47 -2.45 3.53
C ALA A 67 -4.21 -2.86 2.74
N TRP A 68 -4.14 -2.50 1.46
CA TRP A 68 -2.94 -2.69 0.66
C TRP A 68 -1.78 -1.89 1.28
N SER A 69 -0.64 -2.53 1.50
CA SER A 69 0.57 -1.82 1.93
C SER A 69 1.05 -0.95 0.79
N VAL A 70 1.30 0.34 1.05
CA VAL A 70 1.98 1.18 0.08
C VAL A 70 3.46 0.79 0.04
N VAL A 71 4.00 0.65 -1.17
CA VAL A 71 5.43 0.38 -1.40
C VAL A 71 5.98 1.43 -2.34
N ALA A 72 7.11 2.03 -1.99
CA ALA A 72 7.71 3.13 -2.75
C ALA A 72 9.24 3.08 -2.73
N GLU A 73 9.86 3.98 -3.50
CA GLU A 73 11.31 4.13 -3.55
C GLU A 73 11.93 4.38 -2.18
N GLY A 74 13.09 3.74 -1.92
CA GLY A 74 13.78 3.73 -0.63
C GLY A 74 13.41 2.54 0.27
N GLU A 75 12.33 1.81 -0.01
CA GLU A 75 11.92 0.66 0.78
C GLU A 75 12.82 -0.56 0.53
N ASN A 76 13.20 -1.27 1.61
CA ASN A 76 13.82 -2.60 1.53
C ASN A 76 12.95 -3.61 2.27
N SER A 77 12.18 -4.41 1.52
CA SER A 77 11.20 -5.31 2.11
C SER A 77 10.86 -6.50 1.23
N ALA A 78 10.18 -7.49 1.82
CA ALA A 78 9.59 -8.59 1.06
C ALA A 78 8.47 -8.09 0.12
N ASN A 79 7.78 -6.98 0.46
CA ASN A 79 6.77 -6.38 -0.39
C ASN A 79 7.43 -5.74 -1.63
N ALA A 80 8.56 -5.04 -1.47
CA ALA A 80 9.36 -4.54 -2.59
C ALA A 80 9.84 -5.67 -3.51
N ARG A 81 10.33 -6.78 -2.95
CA ARG A 81 10.70 -7.97 -3.74
C ARG A 81 9.51 -8.56 -4.50
N THR A 82 8.34 -8.58 -3.86
CA THR A 82 7.09 -9.06 -4.48
C THR A 82 6.70 -8.18 -5.67
N VAL A 83 6.76 -6.85 -5.52
CA VAL A 83 6.53 -5.90 -6.62
C VAL A 83 7.48 -6.19 -7.78
N GLN A 84 8.77 -6.35 -7.52
CA GLN A 84 9.79 -6.58 -8.57
C GLN A 84 9.52 -7.86 -9.39
N HIS A 85 9.14 -8.95 -8.73
CA HIS A 85 8.72 -10.18 -9.42
C HIS A 85 7.44 -9.98 -10.23
N LEU A 86 6.42 -9.30 -9.67
CA LEU A 86 5.18 -9.06 -10.39
C LEU A 86 5.36 -8.11 -11.59
N LEU A 87 6.21 -7.09 -11.48
CA LEU A 87 6.57 -6.21 -12.59
C LEU A 87 7.25 -7.01 -13.71
N THR A 88 8.18 -7.89 -13.36
CA THR A 88 8.84 -8.79 -14.33
C THR A 88 7.83 -9.71 -15.00
N ALA A 89 6.86 -10.26 -14.24
CA ALA A 89 5.75 -11.05 -14.78
C ALA A 89 4.85 -10.23 -15.74
N ALA A 90 4.68 -8.94 -15.45
CA ALA A 90 3.89 -8.01 -16.26
C ALA A 90 4.64 -7.46 -17.49
N GLY A 91 5.92 -7.82 -17.70
CA GLY A 91 6.72 -7.39 -18.85
C GLY A 91 7.65 -6.19 -18.59
N HIS A 92 7.79 -5.76 -17.32
CA HIS A 92 8.69 -4.70 -16.88
C HIS A 92 9.83 -5.30 -16.02
N PRO A 93 10.86 -5.90 -16.65
CA PRO A 93 11.90 -6.64 -15.93
C PRO A 93 12.74 -5.73 -15.03
N VAL A 94 12.93 -6.17 -13.79
CA VAL A 94 13.78 -5.52 -12.78
C VAL A 94 14.49 -6.57 -11.93
N ASP A 95 15.61 -6.21 -11.31
CA ASP A 95 16.31 -7.10 -10.37
C ASP A 95 15.47 -7.26 -9.09
N ALA A 96 15.08 -8.49 -8.75
CA ALA A 96 14.24 -8.80 -7.59
C ALA A 96 15.04 -8.92 -6.27
N ASP A 97 15.84 -7.91 -5.96
CA ASP A 97 16.71 -7.87 -4.78
C ASP A 97 15.99 -7.51 -3.47
N GLY A 98 14.75 -7.01 -3.57
CA GLY A 98 13.96 -6.50 -2.45
C GLY A 98 14.26 -5.05 -2.06
N VAL A 99 15.12 -4.37 -2.80
CA VAL A 99 15.42 -2.93 -2.63
C VAL A 99 14.67 -2.16 -3.71
N PHE A 100 13.67 -1.39 -3.30
CA PHE A 100 12.92 -0.52 -4.20
C PHE A 100 13.75 0.73 -4.51
N GLY A 101 14.68 0.60 -5.45
CA GLY A 101 15.51 1.70 -5.93
C GLY A 101 14.93 2.40 -7.17
N PRO A 102 15.67 3.36 -7.75
CA PRO A 102 15.24 4.15 -8.91
C PRO A 102 14.78 3.30 -10.11
N ALA A 103 15.47 2.18 -10.37
CA ALA A 103 15.12 1.27 -11.47
C ALA A 103 13.75 0.59 -11.25
N THR A 104 13.42 0.25 -10.00
CA THR A 104 12.10 -0.31 -9.66
C THR A 104 11.03 0.78 -9.78
N ALA A 105 11.30 1.99 -9.31
CA ALA A 105 10.40 3.14 -9.44
C ALA A 105 10.08 3.46 -10.91
N GLU A 106 11.10 3.46 -11.78
CA GLU A 106 10.93 3.67 -13.22
C GLU A 106 10.05 2.57 -13.86
N ALA A 107 10.29 1.30 -13.50
CA ALA A 107 9.48 0.19 -13.98
C ALA A 107 8.02 0.29 -13.50
N VAL A 108 7.78 0.72 -12.26
CA VAL A 108 6.43 1.00 -11.76
C VAL A 108 5.77 2.12 -12.55
N ARG A 109 6.46 3.24 -12.81
CA ARG A 109 5.90 4.34 -13.63
C ARG A 109 5.55 3.86 -15.05
N ALA A 110 6.40 3.03 -15.65
CA ALA A 110 6.14 2.46 -16.97
C ALA A 110 4.90 1.55 -16.96
N PHE A 111 4.80 0.67 -15.97
CA PHE A 111 3.63 -0.19 -15.77
C PHE A 111 2.36 0.63 -15.55
N GLN A 112 2.40 1.62 -14.66
CA GLN A 112 1.28 2.51 -14.39
C GLN A 112 0.84 3.26 -15.65
N SER A 113 1.79 3.79 -16.43
CA SER A 113 1.51 4.46 -17.70
C SER A 113 0.82 3.53 -18.71
N GLU A 114 1.33 2.30 -18.86
CA GLU A 114 0.73 1.28 -19.74
C GLU A 114 -0.70 0.94 -19.33
N ARG A 115 -0.96 0.88 -18.02
CA ARG A 115 -2.28 0.56 -17.47
C ARG A 115 -3.21 1.77 -17.32
N GLY A 116 -2.79 2.97 -17.74
CA GLY A 116 -3.59 4.19 -17.62
C GLY A 116 -3.78 4.67 -16.19
N LEU A 117 -2.89 4.29 -15.29
CA LEU A 117 -2.84 4.71 -13.89
C LEU A 117 -1.97 5.96 -13.73
N SER A 118 -2.00 6.57 -12.54
CA SER A 118 -1.05 7.61 -12.14
C SER A 118 0.38 7.07 -12.20
N SER A 119 1.25 7.64 -13.04
CA SER A 119 2.65 7.22 -13.20
C SER A 119 3.60 7.87 -12.18
N ASP A 120 3.30 7.73 -10.90
CA ASP A 120 4.07 8.31 -9.78
C ASP A 120 5.18 7.40 -9.24
N GLY A 121 5.19 6.12 -9.63
CA GLY A 121 6.21 5.16 -9.18
C GLY A 121 5.91 4.58 -7.80
N ILE A 122 4.71 4.84 -7.24
CA ILE A 122 4.28 4.33 -5.94
C ILE A 122 3.31 3.16 -6.16
N VAL A 123 3.56 2.04 -5.49
CA VAL A 123 2.66 0.88 -5.54
C VAL A 123 1.64 0.99 -4.42
N GLY A 124 0.56 1.72 -4.68
CA GLY A 124 -0.65 1.74 -3.84
C GLY A 124 -1.74 0.79 -4.32
N GLU A 125 -2.96 0.93 -3.80
CA GLU A 125 -4.09 0.01 -4.02
C GLU A 125 -4.42 -0.27 -5.50
N GLN A 126 -4.43 0.73 -6.40
CA GLN A 126 -4.75 0.47 -7.81
C GLN A 126 -3.59 -0.22 -8.51
N THR A 127 -2.37 0.24 -8.23
CA THR A 127 -1.17 -0.36 -8.79
C THR A 127 -1.10 -1.83 -8.37
N TRP A 128 -1.32 -2.15 -7.09
CA TRP A 128 -1.45 -3.52 -6.62
C TRP A 128 -2.56 -4.29 -7.32
N SER A 129 -3.77 -3.73 -7.39
CA SER A 129 -4.92 -4.39 -8.02
C SER A 129 -4.70 -4.69 -9.50
N ALA A 130 -3.94 -3.85 -10.21
CA ALA A 130 -3.58 -4.04 -11.60
C ALA A 130 -2.38 -5.00 -11.80
N LEU A 131 -1.49 -5.07 -10.81
CA LEU A 131 -0.21 -5.78 -10.86
C LEU A 131 -0.35 -7.25 -10.42
N ILE A 132 -1.22 -7.55 -9.46
CA ILE A 132 -1.46 -8.92 -9.01
C ILE A 132 -2.13 -9.76 -10.10
N THR A 133 -1.80 -11.05 -10.10
CA THR A 133 -2.46 -12.05 -10.93
C THR A 133 -3.12 -13.08 -10.03
N THR A 134 -4.30 -13.56 -10.43
CA THR A 134 -4.93 -14.68 -9.72
C THR A 134 -4.15 -15.95 -10.05
N LEU A 135 -3.62 -16.62 -9.03
CA LEU A 135 -2.79 -17.81 -9.20
C LEU A 135 -3.43 -19.05 -8.57
N SER A 136 -3.22 -20.19 -9.21
CA SER A 136 -3.78 -21.47 -8.82
C SER A 136 -2.82 -22.63 -9.16
N SER A 137 -3.15 -23.83 -8.68
CA SER A 137 -2.35 -25.03 -8.90
C SER A 137 -2.08 -25.28 -10.40
N GLY A 138 -0.81 -25.46 -10.74
CA GLY A 138 -0.35 -25.64 -12.12
C GLY A 138 0.22 -24.37 -12.77
N ASP A 139 -0.01 -23.19 -12.20
CA ASP A 139 0.60 -21.95 -12.68
C ASP A 139 2.12 -21.95 -12.45
N SER A 140 2.86 -21.18 -13.24
CA SER A 140 4.31 -21.02 -13.11
C SER A 140 4.79 -19.65 -13.58
N GLY A 141 5.99 -19.26 -13.12
CA GLY A 141 6.66 -18.01 -13.50
C GLY A 141 6.82 -17.02 -12.34
N GLU A 142 7.22 -15.79 -12.66
CA GLU A 142 7.60 -14.76 -11.69
C GLU A 142 6.48 -14.39 -10.71
N ALA A 143 5.21 -14.42 -11.14
CA ALA A 143 4.09 -14.18 -10.23
C ALA A 143 3.98 -15.27 -9.15
N VAL A 144 4.30 -16.52 -9.47
CA VAL A 144 4.35 -17.62 -8.49
C VAL A 144 5.57 -17.46 -7.57
N THR A 145 6.71 -17.02 -8.10
CA THR A 145 7.89 -16.66 -7.30
C THR A 145 7.52 -15.60 -6.26
N ALA A 146 6.81 -14.55 -6.66
CA ALA A 146 6.31 -13.50 -5.78
C ALA A 146 5.40 -14.05 -4.66
N LEU A 147 4.48 -14.95 -5.00
CA LEU A 147 3.60 -15.61 -4.03
C LEU A 147 4.40 -16.45 -3.02
N GLN A 148 5.36 -17.26 -3.48
CA GLN A 148 6.20 -18.10 -2.64
C GLN A 148 7.07 -17.25 -1.68
N VAL A 149 7.57 -16.10 -2.14
CA VAL A 149 8.29 -15.13 -1.28
C VAL A 149 7.40 -14.63 -0.14
N GLN A 150 6.15 -14.25 -0.42
CA GLN A 150 5.24 -13.78 0.65
C GLN A 150 4.77 -14.88 1.59
N LEU A 151 4.49 -16.09 1.09
CA LEU A 151 4.15 -17.22 1.96
C LEU A 151 5.33 -17.59 2.88
N ASN A 152 6.57 -17.42 2.41
CA ASN A 152 7.74 -17.63 3.26
C ASN A 152 7.92 -16.55 4.32
N LYS A 153 7.51 -15.30 4.06
CA LYS A 153 7.44 -14.24 5.07
C LYS A 153 6.51 -14.61 6.22
N THR A 154 5.43 -15.36 5.94
CA THR A 154 4.50 -15.86 6.97
C THR A 154 4.91 -17.21 7.58
N GLY A 155 6.07 -17.76 7.19
CA GLY A 155 6.64 -18.96 7.79
C GLY A 155 6.36 -20.28 7.06
N ALA A 156 5.88 -20.27 5.81
CA ALA A 156 5.52 -21.48 5.08
C ALA A 156 6.72 -22.41 4.73
N GLY A 157 7.95 -21.90 4.64
CA GLY A 157 9.15 -22.70 4.41
C GLY A 157 9.23 -23.39 3.03
N LEU A 158 8.60 -22.79 2.02
CA LEU A 158 8.59 -23.26 0.64
C LEU A 158 9.95 -23.07 -0.05
N THR A 159 10.24 -23.94 -1.01
CA THR A 159 11.23 -23.63 -2.03
C THR A 159 10.66 -22.58 -2.97
N VAL A 160 11.43 -21.54 -3.27
CA VAL A 160 11.05 -20.50 -4.24
C VAL A 160 11.52 -20.93 -5.62
N ASP A 161 10.68 -21.68 -6.33
CA ASP A 161 10.97 -22.30 -7.63
C ASP A 161 10.07 -21.79 -8.76
N GLY A 162 9.17 -20.85 -8.47
CA GLY A 162 8.25 -20.28 -9.44
C GLY A 162 7.22 -21.29 -9.97
N SER A 163 6.99 -22.41 -9.27
CA SER A 163 6.03 -23.46 -9.65
C SER A 163 4.92 -23.59 -8.60
N PHE A 164 3.67 -23.41 -9.01
CA PHE A 164 2.52 -23.54 -8.11
C PHE A 164 2.15 -25.03 -7.98
N GLY A 165 3.01 -25.76 -7.28
CA GLY A 165 2.83 -27.18 -6.99
C GLY A 165 2.01 -27.46 -5.73
N PRO A 166 1.88 -28.74 -5.34
CA PRO A 166 1.12 -29.14 -4.16
C PRO A 166 1.57 -28.47 -2.86
N ALA A 167 2.87 -28.22 -2.70
CA ALA A 167 3.40 -27.54 -1.51
C ALA A 167 2.91 -26.08 -1.43
N THR A 168 2.95 -25.34 -2.55
CA THR A 168 2.43 -23.96 -2.62
C THR A 168 0.92 -23.94 -2.40
N ALA A 169 0.16 -24.88 -2.97
CA ALA A 169 -1.27 -24.99 -2.73
C ALA A 169 -1.60 -25.20 -1.26
N SER A 170 -0.95 -26.15 -0.59
CA SER A 170 -1.13 -26.36 0.86
C SER A 170 -0.75 -25.14 1.69
N ALA A 171 0.28 -24.38 1.29
CA ALA A 171 0.66 -23.15 1.98
C ALA A 171 -0.37 -22.02 1.80
N VAL A 172 -0.94 -21.88 0.59
CA VAL A 172 -2.04 -20.91 0.35
C VAL A 172 -3.26 -21.26 1.18
N GLU A 173 -3.67 -22.54 1.20
CA GLU A 173 -4.81 -23.00 2.00
C GLU A 173 -4.58 -22.76 3.51
N ALA A 174 -3.37 -23.05 4.00
CA ALA A 174 -2.99 -22.81 5.39
C ALA A 174 -3.05 -21.32 5.74
N PHE A 175 -2.47 -20.47 4.89
CA PHE A 175 -2.51 -19.02 5.06
C PHE A 175 -3.95 -18.48 5.05
N GLN A 176 -4.77 -18.91 4.08
CA GLN A 176 -6.18 -18.52 4.01
C GLN A 176 -6.94 -18.90 5.30
N SER A 177 -6.68 -20.10 5.83
CA SER A 177 -7.28 -20.55 7.10
C SER A 177 -6.83 -19.70 8.28
N GLU A 178 -5.56 -19.30 8.34
CA GLU A 178 -5.01 -18.46 9.42
C GLU A 178 -5.51 -17.01 9.34
N ALA A 179 -5.63 -16.47 8.13
CA ALA A 179 -6.11 -15.12 7.86
C ALA A 179 -7.64 -14.98 7.92
N GLY A 180 -8.39 -16.09 8.11
CA GLY A 180 -9.86 -16.08 8.14
C GLY A 180 -10.53 -15.83 6.78
N LEU A 181 -9.85 -16.19 5.69
CA LEU A 181 -10.34 -16.09 4.32
C LEU A 181 -11.07 -17.38 3.89
N SER A 182 -11.74 -17.35 2.73
CA SER A 182 -12.17 -18.60 2.09
C SER A 182 -10.96 -19.45 1.74
N VAL A 183 -11.01 -20.72 2.12
CA VAL A 183 -9.95 -21.71 1.85
C VAL A 183 -10.26 -22.40 0.53
N ASP A 184 -9.89 -21.75 -0.58
CA ASP A 184 -10.09 -22.24 -1.95
C ASP A 184 -8.79 -22.64 -2.65
N GLY A 185 -7.63 -22.42 -2.00
CA GLY A 185 -6.32 -22.73 -2.56
C GLY A 185 -5.89 -21.82 -3.73
N VAL A 186 -6.62 -20.73 -3.96
CA VAL A 186 -6.36 -19.76 -5.03
C VAL A 186 -5.83 -18.45 -4.43
N ALA A 187 -4.67 -18.00 -4.90
CA ALA A 187 -4.15 -16.68 -4.54
C ALA A 187 -4.82 -15.59 -5.39
N GLY A 188 -6.05 -15.24 -5.02
CA GLY A 188 -6.83 -14.15 -5.60
C GLY A 188 -6.61 -12.80 -4.89
N PRO A 189 -7.34 -11.73 -5.29
CA PRO A 189 -7.14 -10.39 -4.75
C PRO A 189 -7.18 -10.30 -3.21
N GLN A 190 -8.10 -11.00 -2.55
CA GLN A 190 -8.19 -11.00 -1.08
C GLN A 190 -7.00 -11.70 -0.41
N THR A 191 -6.52 -12.80 -1.00
CA THR A 191 -5.32 -13.50 -0.51
C THR A 191 -4.09 -12.63 -0.69
N TRP A 192 -3.91 -12.02 -1.86
CA TRP A 192 -2.82 -11.07 -2.11
C TRP A 192 -2.84 -9.88 -1.15
N GLN A 193 -4.01 -9.25 -1.00
CA GLN A 193 -4.20 -8.12 -0.11
C GLN A 193 -3.82 -8.48 1.33
N SER A 194 -4.21 -9.66 1.82
CA SER A 194 -3.83 -10.11 3.16
C SER A 194 -2.34 -10.49 3.28
N LEU A 195 -1.71 -10.97 2.20
CA LEU A 195 -0.28 -11.33 2.20
C LEU A 195 0.64 -10.11 2.20
N VAL A 196 0.27 -9.06 1.45
CA VAL A 196 1.09 -7.84 1.33
C VAL A 196 0.68 -6.77 2.34
N GLY A 197 -0.56 -6.78 2.81
CA GLY A 197 -1.09 -5.84 3.78
C GLY A 197 -0.35 -5.92 5.12
N SER A 198 -0.04 -4.74 5.66
CA SER A 198 0.35 -4.58 7.05
C SER A 198 -0.91 -4.17 7.81
N GLY A 199 -1.24 -4.78 8.94
CA GLY A 199 -2.53 -4.62 9.64
C GLY A 199 -2.88 -3.22 10.19
N SER A 200 -2.45 -2.12 9.57
CA SER A 200 -2.83 -0.75 9.91
C SER A 200 -2.61 0.17 8.70
N GLY A 201 -3.66 0.86 8.26
CA GLY A 201 -3.58 1.99 7.35
C GLY A 201 -4.32 1.79 6.03
N THR A 202 -5.61 2.14 6.01
CA THR A 202 -6.32 2.50 4.76
C THR A 202 -5.66 3.75 4.22
N THR A 203 -4.64 3.59 3.39
CA THR A 203 -4.15 4.69 2.55
C THR A 203 -4.60 4.38 1.13
N PRO A 204 -5.68 5.02 0.65
CA PRO A 204 -6.03 4.98 -0.76
C PRO A 204 -4.81 5.35 -1.60
N ASP A 205 -4.65 4.68 -2.74
CA ASP A 205 -3.63 4.98 -3.73
C ASP A 205 -3.72 6.47 -4.13
N PRO A 206 -2.68 7.30 -3.92
CA PRO A 206 -2.70 8.69 -4.36
C PRO A 206 -2.62 8.74 -5.88
N GLY A 207 -3.34 9.65 -6.54
CA GLY A 207 -3.33 9.74 -8.00
C GLY A 207 -4.57 9.21 -8.73
N GLN A 208 -5.66 8.89 -8.00
CA GLN A 208 -6.92 8.49 -8.62
C GLN A 208 -7.45 9.60 -9.56
N PRO A 209 -8.05 9.25 -10.70
CA PRO A 209 -9.11 10.08 -11.26
C PRO A 209 -10.23 10.21 -10.21
N GLY A 210 -10.30 11.33 -9.50
CA GLY A 210 -11.28 11.58 -8.44
C GLY A 210 -10.76 11.60 -7.00
N GLU A 211 -9.44 11.72 -6.79
CA GLU A 211 -8.91 12.08 -5.46
C GLU A 211 -9.48 13.46 -5.05
N THR A 212 -10.11 13.51 -3.87
CA THR A 212 -10.74 14.73 -3.34
C THR A 212 -10.03 15.13 -2.05
N PHE A 213 -10.19 16.37 -1.60
CA PHE A 213 -9.64 16.79 -0.31
C PHE A 213 -10.03 15.85 0.84
N ALA A 214 -11.25 15.31 0.82
CA ALA A 214 -11.78 14.41 1.85
C ALA A 214 -11.06 13.06 1.94
N SER A 215 -10.31 12.64 0.92
CA SER A 215 -9.57 11.38 0.92
C SER A 215 -8.10 11.50 1.35
N LEU A 216 -7.61 12.70 1.66
CA LEU A 216 -6.23 12.91 2.09
C LEU A 216 -5.95 12.27 3.47
N SER A 217 -4.78 11.66 3.61
CA SER A 217 -4.30 11.09 4.88
C SER A 217 -3.94 12.19 5.89
N GLU A 218 -3.79 11.81 7.16
CA GLU A 218 -3.35 12.73 8.22
C GLU A 218 -1.96 13.34 7.92
N GLU A 219 -1.05 12.56 7.35
CA GLU A 219 0.26 13.04 6.90
C GLU A 219 0.13 14.09 5.78
N GLN A 220 -0.69 13.79 4.76
CA GLN A 220 -0.90 14.70 3.63
C GLN A 220 -1.56 16.01 4.10
N LEU A 221 -2.54 15.93 5.00
CA LEU A 221 -3.16 17.11 5.62
C LEU A 221 -2.16 17.91 6.46
N ALA A 222 -1.27 17.25 7.20
CA ALA A 222 -0.21 17.94 7.93
C ALA A 222 0.75 18.70 6.98
N ASN A 223 1.09 18.10 5.83
CA ASN A 223 1.90 18.75 4.81
C ASN A 223 1.17 19.92 4.13
N VAL A 224 -0.14 19.81 3.84
CA VAL A 224 -0.99 20.92 3.37
C VAL A 224 -0.93 22.09 4.35
N ARG A 225 -1.14 21.84 5.63
CA ARG A 225 -1.10 22.88 6.68
C ARG A 225 0.27 23.55 6.74
N THR A 226 1.36 22.79 6.58
CA THR A 226 2.71 23.35 6.50
C THR A 226 2.89 24.26 5.29
N ILE A 227 2.47 23.84 4.09
CA ILE A 227 2.53 24.66 2.86
C ILE A 227 1.78 25.99 3.04
N ILE A 228 0.58 25.94 3.62
CA ILE A 228 -0.26 27.11 3.88
C ILE A 228 0.40 28.02 4.93
N ALA A 229 0.88 27.45 6.04
CA ALA A 229 1.49 28.21 7.14
C ALA A 229 2.75 28.97 6.68
N GLU A 230 3.58 28.35 5.85
CA GLU A 230 4.77 29.00 5.29
C GLU A 230 4.40 30.04 4.24
N GLY A 231 3.37 29.80 3.42
CA GLY A 231 2.84 30.79 2.48
C GLY A 231 2.28 32.03 3.19
N LYS A 232 1.52 31.84 4.28
CA LYS A 232 1.04 32.93 5.17
C LYS A 232 2.21 33.72 5.76
N THR A 233 3.21 33.02 6.30
CA THR A 233 4.41 33.64 6.88
C THR A 233 5.17 34.48 5.87
N ALA A 234 5.22 34.03 4.61
CA ALA A 234 5.86 34.73 3.50
C ALA A 234 4.98 35.83 2.88
N GLY A 235 3.73 36.00 3.31
CA GLY A 235 2.79 36.98 2.74
C GLY A 235 2.33 36.64 1.32
N VAL A 236 2.44 35.37 0.92
CA VAL A 236 1.97 34.87 -0.38
C VAL A 236 0.44 34.81 -0.35
N PRO A 237 -0.27 35.33 -1.36
CA PRO A 237 -1.73 35.25 -1.42
C PRO A 237 -2.20 33.79 -1.58
N GLU A 238 -3.46 33.50 -1.23
CA GLU A 238 -4.07 32.16 -1.29
C GLU A 238 -3.82 31.42 -2.61
N TYR A 239 -3.82 32.14 -3.73
CA TYR A 239 -3.56 31.54 -5.03
C TYR A 239 -2.17 30.90 -5.14
N GLY A 240 -1.16 31.45 -4.47
CA GLY A 240 0.16 30.82 -4.39
C GLY A 240 0.16 29.53 -3.58
N TRP A 241 -0.68 29.42 -2.55
CA TRP A 241 -0.83 28.18 -1.78
C TRP A 241 -1.52 27.10 -2.61
N VAL A 242 -2.51 27.48 -3.42
CA VAL A 242 -3.13 26.56 -4.41
C VAL A 242 -2.07 26.03 -5.38
N ILE A 243 -1.20 26.88 -5.92
CA ILE A 243 -0.11 26.47 -6.81
C ILE A 243 0.85 25.52 -6.09
N ALA A 244 1.27 25.84 -4.87
CA ALA A 244 2.18 25.01 -4.09
C ALA A 244 1.57 23.64 -3.75
N ILE A 245 0.31 23.58 -3.29
CA ILE A 245 -0.38 22.33 -2.99
C ILE A 245 -0.56 21.49 -4.27
N ALA A 246 -0.99 22.10 -5.37
CA ALA A 246 -1.11 21.39 -6.65
C ALA A 246 0.24 20.87 -7.16
N THR A 247 1.32 21.61 -6.92
CA THR A 247 2.69 21.19 -7.23
C THR A 247 3.08 20.00 -6.35
N ALA A 248 3.03 20.12 -5.03
CA ALA A 248 3.34 19.02 -4.12
C ALA A 248 2.47 17.78 -4.37
N MET A 249 1.20 17.98 -4.74
CA MET A 249 0.33 16.90 -5.19
C MET A 249 0.88 16.22 -6.43
N GLN A 250 1.35 16.97 -7.42
CA GLN A 250 1.91 16.40 -8.63
C GLN A 250 3.27 15.73 -8.41
N GLU A 251 4.12 16.33 -7.58
CA GLU A 251 5.51 15.89 -7.38
C GLU A 251 5.62 14.70 -6.43
N SER A 252 4.90 14.72 -5.31
CA SER A 252 5.01 13.68 -4.27
C SER A 252 3.66 13.23 -3.71
N ARG A 253 2.55 13.71 -4.28
CA ARG A 253 1.20 13.48 -3.76
C ARG A 253 1.07 13.94 -2.30
N LEU A 254 1.67 15.08 -1.98
CA LEU A 254 1.77 15.64 -0.62
C LEU A 254 2.50 14.76 0.40
N ARG A 255 3.35 13.83 -0.04
CA ARG A 255 4.22 13.04 0.87
C ARG A 255 5.61 13.62 0.94
N ASN A 256 6.22 13.50 2.10
CA ASN A 256 7.58 13.98 2.29
C ASN A 256 8.57 12.82 2.09
N LEU A 257 9.04 12.65 0.85
CA LEU A 257 9.81 11.47 0.45
C LEU A 257 11.32 11.67 0.72
N GLU A 258 11.99 10.62 1.18
CA GLU A 258 13.46 10.65 1.38
C GLU A 258 14.26 10.60 0.07
N GLY A 259 13.60 10.27 -1.06
CA GLY A 259 14.20 10.12 -2.38
C GLY A 259 13.17 10.03 -3.50
N GLY A 260 13.64 10.12 -4.75
CA GLY A 260 12.86 10.00 -5.97
C GLY A 260 13.76 10.04 -7.21
N ASP A 261 13.24 10.54 -8.35
CA ASP A 261 14.00 10.59 -9.59
C ASP A 261 15.35 11.35 -9.45
N ARG A 262 16.44 10.65 -9.77
CA ARG A 262 17.83 11.12 -9.64
C ARG A 262 18.22 11.41 -8.18
N ASP A 263 18.19 12.67 -7.78
CA ASP A 263 18.53 13.16 -6.45
C ASP A 263 17.40 14.03 -5.87
N SER A 264 16.18 13.91 -6.42
CA SER A 264 15.02 14.62 -5.89
C SER A 264 14.63 14.09 -4.52
N VAL A 265 14.25 15.01 -3.62
CA VAL A 265 13.78 14.66 -2.28
C VAL A 265 12.65 15.59 -1.85
N GLY A 266 11.94 15.21 -0.79
CA GLY A 266 11.00 16.05 -0.08
C GLY A 266 9.65 16.26 -0.77
N LEU A 267 8.87 17.15 -0.20
CA LEU A 267 7.47 17.42 -0.57
C LEU A 267 7.28 17.91 -2.02
N PHE A 268 8.30 18.54 -2.59
CA PHE A 268 8.26 19.08 -3.95
C PHE A 268 9.21 18.33 -4.90
N GLN A 269 9.82 17.22 -4.47
CA GLN A 269 10.82 16.49 -5.27
C GLN A 269 11.90 17.42 -5.85
N GLN A 270 12.37 18.36 -5.03
CA GLN A 270 13.39 19.32 -5.40
C GLN A 270 14.76 18.66 -5.43
N ARG A 271 15.62 19.07 -6.37
CA ARG A 271 16.92 18.44 -6.62
C ARG A 271 18.08 19.31 -6.12
N PRO A 272 18.87 18.85 -5.12
CA PRO A 272 20.09 19.52 -4.67
C PRO A 272 21.03 19.89 -5.81
N SER A 273 21.27 18.97 -6.75
CA SER A 273 22.16 19.19 -7.90
C SER A 273 21.74 20.31 -8.85
N THR A 274 20.51 20.82 -8.71
CA THR A 274 20.00 21.95 -9.50
C THR A 274 19.95 23.27 -8.73
N GLY A 275 20.41 23.29 -7.47
CA GLY A 275 20.56 24.51 -6.67
C GLY A 275 19.49 24.72 -5.60
N TRP A 276 18.63 23.73 -5.34
CA TRP A 276 17.57 23.81 -4.32
C TRP A 276 18.09 23.67 -2.87
N GLY A 277 19.39 23.58 -2.64
CA GLY A 277 19.98 23.42 -1.31
C GLY A 277 20.36 21.97 -1.00
N ASP A 278 20.67 21.69 0.27
CA ASP A 278 21.13 20.37 0.69
C ASP A 278 19.97 19.38 0.85
N ALA A 279 20.20 18.11 0.48
CA ALA A 279 19.17 17.07 0.56
C ALA A 279 18.57 16.90 1.96
N ALA A 280 19.41 17.05 3.00
CA ALA A 280 18.99 16.92 4.40
C ALA A 280 18.03 18.03 4.84
N ASP A 281 18.11 19.21 4.21
CA ASP A 281 17.19 20.31 4.48
C ASP A 281 15.93 20.19 3.61
N LEU A 282 16.06 19.71 2.37
CA LEU A 282 14.91 19.55 1.46
C LEU A 282 13.91 18.47 1.90
N VAL A 283 14.31 17.53 2.74
CA VAL A 283 13.39 16.60 3.41
C VAL A 283 12.68 17.22 4.63
N ASP A 284 12.89 18.50 4.95
CA ASP A 284 12.04 19.25 5.89
C ASP A 284 10.93 19.98 5.09
N PRO A 285 9.64 19.63 5.31
CA PRO A 285 8.52 20.28 4.63
C PRO A 285 8.46 21.80 4.79
N VAL A 286 8.94 22.33 5.94
CA VAL A 286 9.02 23.78 6.18
C VAL A 286 10.06 24.42 5.27
N PHE A 287 11.25 23.83 5.22
CA PHE A 287 12.34 24.31 4.36
C PHE A 287 11.95 24.24 2.89
N ALA A 288 11.43 23.09 2.43
CA ALA A 288 11.04 22.87 1.05
C ALA A 288 9.93 23.83 0.60
N SER A 289 8.95 24.12 1.48
CA SER A 289 7.89 25.09 1.19
C SER A 289 8.44 26.51 1.06
N ARG A 290 9.35 26.93 1.95
CA ARG A 290 10.02 28.25 1.85
C ARG A 290 10.85 28.37 0.58
N ALA A 291 11.56 27.31 0.23
CA ALA A 291 12.32 27.24 -1.01
C ALA A 291 11.39 27.39 -2.22
N PHE A 292 10.30 26.61 -2.28
CA PHE A 292 9.34 26.65 -3.39
C PHE A 292 8.75 28.04 -3.61
N TYR A 293 8.37 28.75 -2.54
CA TYR A 293 7.80 30.08 -2.69
C TYR A 293 8.80 31.12 -3.18
N GLY A 294 10.12 30.94 -2.99
CA GLY A 294 11.16 31.85 -3.47
C GLY A 294 10.87 33.31 -3.14
N ALA A 295 11.13 33.70 -1.89
CA ALA A 295 10.88 35.05 -1.37
C ALA A 295 12.18 35.64 -0.78
N ALA A 296 12.10 36.86 -0.22
CA ALA A 296 13.25 37.52 0.43
C ALA A 296 13.96 36.68 1.52
N ASN A 297 13.30 35.62 2.02
CA ASN A 297 13.82 34.69 3.02
C ASN A 297 14.00 33.26 2.46
N SER A 298 14.06 33.08 1.13
CA SER A 298 14.32 31.77 0.53
C SER A 298 15.63 31.22 1.09
N PRO A 299 15.65 29.98 1.61
CA PRO A 299 16.87 29.39 2.13
C PRO A 299 17.79 28.90 1.00
N THR A 300 17.38 29.05 -0.27
CA THR A 300 18.07 28.52 -1.44
C THR A 300 18.35 29.65 -2.45
N GLY A 301 19.30 29.41 -3.36
CA GLY A 301 19.57 30.30 -4.49
C GLY A 301 18.69 30.04 -5.72
N SER A 302 17.76 29.09 -5.64
CA SER A 302 16.84 28.76 -6.74
C SER A 302 15.71 29.78 -6.84
N THR A 303 15.26 30.05 -8.06
CA THR A 303 14.08 30.86 -8.33
C THR A 303 12.84 30.13 -7.84
N GLY A 304 12.14 30.68 -6.85
CA GLY A 304 10.83 30.15 -6.45
C GLY A 304 9.68 31.00 -6.99
N LEU A 305 8.46 30.67 -6.57
CA LEU A 305 7.23 31.21 -7.15
C LEU A 305 7.18 32.74 -7.18
N THR A 306 7.50 33.43 -6.08
CA THR A 306 7.37 34.89 -6.02
C THR A 306 8.52 35.65 -6.68
N ASP A 307 9.58 34.94 -7.08
CA ASP A 307 10.64 35.50 -7.91
C ASP A 307 10.24 35.55 -9.40
N VAL A 308 9.19 34.81 -9.80
CA VAL A 308 8.70 34.75 -11.19
C VAL A 308 7.80 35.95 -11.49
N PRO A 309 8.17 36.85 -12.43
CA PRO A 309 7.34 38.01 -12.75
C PRO A 309 5.97 37.62 -13.31
N GLY A 310 4.90 38.11 -12.67
CA GLY A 310 3.52 37.93 -13.14
C GLY A 310 2.91 36.54 -12.85
N TRP A 311 3.53 35.75 -11.98
CA TRP A 311 3.04 34.43 -11.58
C TRP A 311 1.58 34.44 -11.11
N GLU A 312 1.12 35.55 -10.52
CA GLU A 312 -0.25 35.69 -10.00
C GLU A 312 -1.32 35.59 -11.09
N SER A 313 -0.95 35.84 -12.34
CA SER A 313 -1.83 35.78 -13.50
C SER A 313 -1.64 34.52 -14.35
N MET A 314 -0.66 33.69 -14.01
CA MET A 314 -0.42 32.41 -14.68
C MET A 314 -1.49 31.39 -14.26
N SER A 315 -1.78 30.41 -15.11
CA SER A 315 -2.50 29.22 -14.65
C SER A 315 -1.66 28.44 -13.62
N VAL A 316 -2.31 27.57 -12.83
CA VAL A 316 -1.60 26.72 -11.85
C VAL A 316 -0.47 25.94 -12.51
N THR A 317 -0.72 25.47 -13.71
CA THR A 317 0.23 24.67 -14.48
C THR A 317 1.41 25.50 -14.97
N GLU A 318 1.16 26.67 -15.55
CA GLU A 318 2.23 27.57 -16.00
C GLU A 318 3.12 28.01 -14.84
N ALA A 319 2.52 28.35 -13.69
CA ALA A 319 3.27 28.75 -12.50
C ALA A 319 4.12 27.59 -11.94
N ALA A 320 3.52 26.42 -11.71
CA ALA A 320 4.22 25.25 -11.18
C ALA A 320 5.37 24.80 -12.11
N GLN A 321 5.10 24.77 -13.41
CA GLN A 321 6.08 24.40 -14.45
C GLN A 321 7.23 25.40 -14.53
N THR A 322 6.98 26.69 -14.31
CA THR A 322 8.02 27.72 -14.31
C THR A 322 8.96 27.58 -13.11
N VAL A 323 8.42 27.22 -11.94
CA VAL A 323 9.22 27.02 -10.73
C VAL A 323 10.01 25.72 -10.78
N GLN A 324 9.38 24.60 -11.18
CA GLN A 324 9.98 23.27 -11.07
C GLN A 324 10.74 22.82 -12.32
N VAL A 325 10.48 23.42 -13.48
CA VAL A 325 11.10 23.05 -14.77
C VAL A 325 10.95 21.55 -15.07
N SER A 326 9.74 21.02 -14.89
CA SER A 326 9.38 19.61 -15.16
C SER A 326 9.24 19.29 -16.66
N ALA A 327 9.15 18.01 -17.03
CA ALA A 327 8.99 17.59 -18.43
C ALA A 327 7.52 17.52 -18.92
N TYR A 328 6.54 17.83 -18.07
CA TYR A 328 5.11 17.53 -18.32
C TYR A 328 4.19 18.75 -18.11
N PRO A 329 3.89 19.51 -19.18
CA PRO A 329 3.20 20.80 -19.09
C PRO A 329 1.69 20.75 -18.87
N ASP A 330 1.04 19.58 -18.71
CA ASP A 330 -0.41 19.47 -18.44
C ASP A 330 -0.72 18.76 -17.10
N ALA A 331 0.31 18.43 -16.30
CA ALA A 331 0.17 17.51 -15.17
C ALA A 331 -0.42 18.13 -13.89
N TYR A 332 -0.42 19.47 -13.78
CA TYR A 332 -0.76 20.15 -12.52
C TYR A 332 -2.22 20.60 -12.44
N ALA A 333 -2.85 20.94 -13.56
CA ALA A 333 -4.23 21.45 -13.60
C ALA A 333 -5.26 20.48 -12.98
N LYS A 334 -5.03 19.17 -13.07
CA LYS A 334 -5.91 18.15 -12.47
C LYS A 334 -5.99 18.24 -10.94
N TRP A 335 -5.00 18.85 -10.27
CA TRP A 335 -4.96 19.02 -8.82
C TRP A 335 -5.56 20.33 -8.34
N GLU A 336 -5.88 21.25 -9.25
CA GLU A 336 -6.31 22.61 -8.88
C GLU A 336 -7.58 22.61 -8.03
N THR A 337 -8.57 21.78 -8.37
CA THR A 337 -9.81 21.66 -7.57
C THR A 337 -9.52 21.22 -6.15
N LEU A 338 -8.75 20.13 -5.97
CA LEU A 338 -8.37 19.63 -4.65
C LEU A 338 -7.56 20.67 -3.87
N ALA A 339 -6.61 21.35 -4.53
CA ALA A 339 -5.79 22.37 -3.89
C ALA A 339 -6.63 23.57 -3.41
N ARG A 340 -7.65 23.97 -4.18
CA ARG A 340 -8.60 25.02 -3.76
C ARG A 340 -9.44 24.58 -2.57
N GLU A 341 -9.97 23.36 -2.56
CA GLU A 341 -10.70 22.80 -1.41
C GLU A 341 -9.83 22.70 -0.15
N ALA A 342 -8.55 22.35 -0.32
CA ALA A 342 -7.58 22.29 0.77
C ALA A 342 -7.32 23.67 1.38
N VAL A 343 -7.13 24.70 0.55
CA VAL A 343 -6.99 26.09 1.02
C VAL A 343 -8.26 26.57 1.71
N GLU A 344 -9.44 26.28 1.18
CA GLU A 344 -10.70 26.68 1.83
C GLU A 344 -10.89 26.01 3.21
N SER A 345 -10.43 24.76 3.35
CA SER A 345 -10.64 23.97 4.57
C SER A 345 -9.59 24.21 5.65
N GLU A 346 -8.35 24.51 5.27
CA GLU A 346 -7.17 24.57 6.17
C GLU A 346 -6.49 25.96 6.19
N GLY A 347 -6.98 26.90 5.38
CA GLY A 347 -6.44 28.24 5.12
C GLY A 347 -6.78 29.32 6.13
#